data_AF-A0A672II45-F1
#
_entry.id   AF-A0A672II45-F1
#
_cell.length_a   1.000
_cell.length_b   1.000
_cell.length_c   1.000
_cell.angle_alpha   90.00
_cell.angle_beta   90.00
_cell.angle_gamma   90.00
#
_symmetry.space_group_name_H-M   'P 1'
#
loop_
_entity.id
_entity.type
_entity.pdbx_description
1 polymer ?
#
loop_
_entity_poly.entity_id
_entity_poly.type
_entity_poly.pdbx_seq_one_letter_code
_entity_poly.pdbx_strand_id
1 'polypeptide(L)'
;TEVATARCSMWWSAGRTAGACLRMPHLLQPPSWRWRSSTKRLCSRMSSSRPPWRLLFFGSDEFAVESLKLLTSSRNANEGIVETLEVVTLPGSVPVKRFAQQNRLTLHGWPLHDVTGQFDVGVVVSFGCLLNEALIKKFPHGILNVHPSLLPRWRGPAPVFHTILHGDAVTGVTIMQIRPHRFDVGPVLNQELHPVPQSCTADQLGAVLAVKGAHLLIDTLKTLSEKMENRREQSQTGATFAPKITKSMSWVLWEEQTCDQIDRLYRAIGSRIALRTTWDGRTVKLLEFVGRCHISLADERRKPDPGSVSYQKESDTLAVCCKDGWVGFKAVLLKKRLTAADFYNGYLHQSVQKSWPGGKFVSRKTELRQDGGRGLDSVT
;
A
#
# COMPACT_ATOMS: atom_id res chain seq x y z
N THR A 1 -14.28 -16.11 -58.85
CA THR A 1 -12.98 -16.54 -59.40
C THR A 1 -12.43 -17.61 -58.49
N GLU A 2 -12.11 -18.73 -59.14
CA GLU A 2 -11.71 -20.09 -58.69
C GLU A 2 -10.90 -20.18 -57.38
N VAL A 3 -11.20 -21.07 -56.42
CA VAL A 3 -11.21 -22.56 -56.36
C VAL A 3 -9.88 -23.16 -55.85
N ALA A 4 -10.04 -24.20 -55.02
CA ALA A 4 -9.16 -25.33 -54.73
C ALA A 4 -8.11 -25.26 -53.59
N THR A 5 -8.57 -25.80 -52.46
CA THR A 5 -7.92 -26.81 -51.60
C THR A 5 -7.12 -27.93 -52.31
N ALA A 6 -6.02 -28.39 -51.70
CA ALA A 6 -5.60 -29.81 -51.51
C ALA A 6 -4.29 -29.83 -50.67
N ARG A 7 -4.16 -30.40 -49.47
CA ARG A 7 -4.23 -31.79 -48.94
C ARG A 7 -3.14 -32.76 -49.43
N CYS A 8 -2.53 -33.41 -48.43
CA CYS A 8 -1.90 -34.75 -48.43
C CYS A 8 -0.55 -34.91 -49.16
N SER A 9 0.38 -35.81 -48.80
CA SER A 9 0.36 -36.90 -47.82
C SER A 9 1.77 -37.46 -47.60
N MET A 10 1.91 -38.03 -46.41
CA MET A 10 2.84 -39.00 -45.86
C MET A 10 3.02 -40.29 -46.73
N TRP A 11 4.26 -40.84 -46.86
CA TRP A 11 4.68 -42.25 -46.60
C TRP A 11 5.90 -42.77 -47.41
N TRP A 12 6.84 -43.37 -46.66
CA TRP A 12 7.70 -44.56 -46.88
C TRP A 12 8.38 -44.84 -48.23
N SER A 13 9.68 -45.15 -48.20
CA SER A 13 10.20 -46.51 -48.47
C SER A 13 11.74 -46.61 -48.42
N ALA A 14 12.19 -47.86 -48.27
CA ALA A 14 13.51 -48.35 -47.90
C ALA A 14 14.58 -48.34 -49.00
N GLY A 15 15.84 -48.57 -48.59
CA GLY A 15 16.93 -49.01 -49.47
C GLY A 15 18.15 -49.49 -48.68
N ARG A 16 18.43 -50.80 -48.74
CA ARG A 16 19.66 -51.45 -48.27
C ARG A 16 20.68 -51.52 -49.41
N THR A 17 21.97 -51.47 -49.10
CA THR A 17 22.99 -52.27 -49.79
C THR A 17 24.09 -52.69 -48.82
N ALA A 18 24.55 -53.93 -49.00
CA ALA A 18 25.52 -54.64 -48.20
C ALA A 18 26.91 -54.57 -48.85
N GLY A 19 27.95 -54.69 -48.04
CA GLY A 19 29.33 -54.97 -48.47
C GLY A 19 30.05 -55.71 -47.35
N ALA A 20 30.29 -57.00 -47.55
CA ALA A 20 31.01 -57.87 -46.62
C ALA A 20 32.52 -57.84 -46.93
N CYS A 21 33.37 -57.85 -45.89
CA CYS A 21 34.71 -58.42 -46.00
C CYS A 21 35.19 -58.99 -44.64
N LEU A 22 36.06 -59.99 -44.74
CA LEU A 22 36.26 -61.12 -43.82
C LEU A 22 37.14 -60.86 -42.59
N ARG A 23 36.82 -61.66 -41.56
CA ARG A 23 37.49 -62.09 -40.31
C ARG A 23 39.02 -61.93 -40.16
N MET A 24 39.46 -61.59 -38.93
CA MET A 24 40.34 -62.40 -38.02
C MET A 24 40.66 -61.60 -36.71
N PRO A 25 41.18 -62.18 -35.61
CA PRO A 25 40.50 -62.18 -34.31
C PRO A 25 41.19 -61.42 -33.14
N HIS A 26 40.40 -61.26 -32.07
CA HIS A 26 40.74 -61.06 -30.65
C HIS A 26 41.93 -60.16 -30.25
N LEU A 27 41.62 -58.95 -29.77
CA LEU A 27 42.40 -58.25 -28.74
C LEU A 27 41.47 -57.49 -27.77
N LEU A 28 41.86 -57.53 -26.50
CA LEU A 28 41.15 -57.10 -25.30
C LEU A 28 40.78 -55.60 -25.29
N GLN A 29 39.60 -55.28 -24.74
CA GLN A 29 39.13 -53.90 -24.50
C GLN A 29 39.93 -53.20 -23.38
N PRO A 30 40.29 -51.91 -23.54
CA PRO A 30 40.53 -51.00 -22.42
C PRO A 30 39.33 -50.07 -22.16
N PRO A 31 39.19 -49.53 -20.94
CA PRO A 31 37.93 -49.01 -20.42
C PRO A 31 37.57 -47.61 -20.92
N SER A 32 36.26 -47.38 -20.99
CA SER A 32 35.60 -46.11 -21.28
C SER A 32 36.08 -44.98 -20.38
N TRP A 33 36.44 -43.87 -21.00
CA TRP A 33 36.70 -42.59 -20.34
C TRP A 33 35.42 -42.03 -19.73
N ARG A 34 35.31 -42.12 -18.40
CA ARG A 34 34.31 -41.37 -17.62
C ARG A 34 34.68 -39.89 -17.68
N TRP A 35 33.85 -39.10 -18.37
CA TRP A 35 33.80 -37.66 -18.17
C TRP A 35 33.41 -37.39 -16.71
N ARG A 36 34.39 -36.96 -15.89
CA ARG A 36 34.10 -36.35 -14.59
C ARG A 36 33.35 -35.05 -14.86
N SER A 37 32.08 -35.04 -14.51
CA SER A 37 31.32 -33.80 -14.36
C SER A 37 32.08 -32.89 -13.40
N SER A 38 32.46 -31.72 -13.91
CA SER A 38 32.97 -30.62 -13.10
C SER A 38 31.89 -30.27 -12.08
N THR A 39 32.10 -30.67 -10.83
CA THR A 39 31.40 -30.10 -9.68
C THR A 39 31.68 -28.61 -9.68
N LYS A 40 30.74 -27.82 -10.22
CA LYS A 40 30.64 -26.38 -9.97
C LYS A 40 30.64 -26.21 -8.46
N ARG A 41 31.79 -25.83 -7.89
CA ARG A 41 31.84 -25.29 -6.54
C ARG A 41 30.92 -24.06 -6.57
N LEU A 42 29.79 -24.13 -5.88
CA LEU A 42 29.13 -22.92 -5.42
C LEU A 42 30.15 -22.23 -4.51
N CYS A 43 30.92 -21.29 -5.05
CA CYS A 43 31.56 -20.29 -4.22
C CYS A 43 30.41 -19.54 -3.55
N SER A 44 30.15 -19.83 -2.27
CA SER A 44 29.33 -18.97 -1.44
C SER A 44 30.06 -17.64 -1.36
N ARG A 45 29.64 -16.64 -2.15
CA ARG A 45 30.19 -15.30 -2.06
C ARG A 45 29.80 -14.82 -0.67
N MET A 46 30.78 -14.65 0.21
CA MET A 46 30.56 -14.22 1.59
C MET A 46 29.75 -12.92 1.60
N SER A 47 28.85 -12.78 2.58
CA SER A 47 28.07 -11.55 2.75
C SER A 47 29.02 -10.35 2.86
N SER A 48 28.71 -9.27 2.14
CA SER A 48 29.47 -8.03 2.28
C SER A 48 29.18 -7.37 3.62
N SER A 49 30.20 -6.77 4.23
CA SER A 49 30.06 -5.92 5.43
C SER A 49 29.92 -4.43 5.09
N ARG A 50 30.01 -4.05 3.81
CA ARG A 50 29.95 -2.67 3.30
C ARG A 50 29.30 -2.61 1.90
N PRO A 51 28.76 -1.46 1.46
CA PRO A 51 28.31 -1.30 0.08
C PRO A 51 29.46 -1.52 -0.94
N PRO A 52 29.14 -1.83 -2.21
CA PRO A 52 27.80 -1.88 -2.78
C PRO A 52 27.02 -3.15 -2.42
N TRP A 53 25.70 -3.03 -2.25
CA TRP A 53 24.81 -4.09 -1.76
C TRP A 53 24.08 -4.84 -2.87
N ARG A 54 23.86 -6.14 -2.70
CA ARG A 54 22.95 -6.94 -3.53
C ARG A 54 21.55 -6.97 -2.91
N LEU A 55 20.58 -6.35 -3.57
CA LEU A 55 19.25 -6.06 -3.01
C LEU A 55 18.13 -6.86 -3.68
N LEU A 56 17.23 -7.40 -2.86
CA LEU A 56 15.90 -7.83 -3.31
C LEU A 56 14.84 -6.88 -2.75
N PHE A 57 14.20 -6.13 -3.65
CA PHE A 57 13.18 -5.14 -3.32
C PHE A 57 11.78 -5.74 -3.43
N PHE A 58 10.91 -5.47 -2.46
CA PHE A 58 9.52 -5.91 -2.42
C PHE A 58 8.61 -4.68 -2.35
N GLY A 59 7.74 -4.49 -3.32
CA GLY A 59 6.80 -3.37 -3.28
C GLY A 59 5.72 -3.44 -4.36
N SER A 60 4.69 -2.60 -4.23
CA SER A 60 3.56 -2.62 -5.16
C SER A 60 3.09 -1.26 -5.66
N ASP A 61 3.04 -0.24 -4.81
CA ASP A 61 2.36 1.03 -5.11
C ASP A 61 3.31 2.20 -5.42
N GLU A 62 2.73 3.40 -5.60
CA GLU A 62 3.48 4.64 -5.88
C GLU A 62 4.40 5.05 -4.71
N PHE A 63 4.04 4.72 -3.46
CA PHE A 63 4.89 5.00 -2.30
C PHE A 63 6.20 4.19 -2.40
N ALA A 64 6.10 2.92 -2.80
CA ALA A 64 7.25 2.05 -3.02
C ALA A 64 8.13 2.48 -4.20
N VAL A 65 7.54 3.07 -5.25
CA VAL A 65 8.27 3.55 -6.43
C VAL A 65 9.31 4.61 -6.07
N GLU A 66 9.06 5.49 -5.10
CA GLU A 66 10.04 6.51 -4.69
C GLU A 66 11.33 5.90 -4.14
N SER A 67 11.23 4.83 -3.33
CA SER A 67 12.40 4.10 -2.86
C SER A 67 13.11 3.39 -4.02
N LEU A 68 12.35 2.76 -4.92
CA LEU A 68 12.91 2.03 -6.06
C LEU A 68 13.64 2.96 -7.04
N LYS A 69 13.17 4.20 -7.23
CA LYS A 69 13.85 5.24 -8.02
C LYS A 69 15.26 5.49 -7.50
N LEU A 70 15.42 5.81 -6.22
CA LEU A 70 16.74 6.12 -5.66
C LEU A 70 17.67 4.90 -5.64
N LEU A 71 17.16 3.71 -5.35
CA LEU A 71 17.95 2.48 -5.44
C LEU A 71 18.44 2.21 -6.87
N THR A 72 17.59 2.44 -7.87
CA THR A 72 17.94 2.28 -9.29
C THR A 72 18.99 3.31 -9.72
N SER A 73 18.81 4.57 -9.35
CA SER A 73 19.79 5.63 -9.60
C SER A 73 21.13 5.31 -8.94
N SER A 74 21.11 4.83 -7.69
CA SER A 74 22.32 4.40 -7.00
C SER A 74 22.98 3.21 -7.68
N ARG A 75 22.23 2.24 -8.23
CA ARG A 75 22.81 1.11 -8.97
C ARG A 75 23.57 1.54 -10.23
N ASN A 76 23.07 2.59 -10.89
CA ASN A 76 23.63 3.08 -12.15
C ASN A 76 24.78 4.09 -11.94
N ALA A 77 25.08 4.48 -10.71
CA ALA A 77 26.15 5.41 -10.38
C ALA A 77 27.50 4.70 -10.23
N ASN A 78 28.60 5.34 -10.65
CA ASN A 78 29.95 4.77 -10.57
C ASN A 78 30.39 4.41 -9.15
N GLU A 79 29.97 5.21 -8.16
CA GLU A 79 30.25 5.02 -6.73
C GLU A 79 28.95 4.73 -5.95
N GLY A 80 28.05 3.99 -6.60
CA GLY A 80 26.78 3.59 -6.05
C GLY A 80 26.88 2.65 -4.84
N ILE A 81 25.88 2.69 -3.96
CA ILE A 81 25.77 1.74 -2.84
C ILE A 81 25.02 0.45 -3.20
N VAL A 82 24.63 0.26 -4.47
CA VAL A 82 23.84 -0.89 -4.93
C VAL A 82 24.57 -1.57 -6.08
N GLU A 83 24.95 -2.84 -5.89
CA GLU A 83 25.59 -3.67 -6.93
C GLU A 83 24.52 -4.31 -7.82
N THR A 84 23.55 -4.97 -7.19
CA THR A 84 22.43 -5.63 -7.86
C THR A 84 21.11 -5.20 -7.23
N LEU A 85 20.08 -5.08 -8.07
CA LEU A 85 18.74 -4.71 -7.65
C LEU A 85 17.75 -5.55 -8.44
N GLU A 86 17.08 -6.45 -7.73
CA GLU A 86 15.99 -7.27 -8.27
C GLU A 86 14.69 -6.93 -7.54
N VAL A 87 13.55 -7.11 -8.22
CA VAL A 87 12.26 -6.61 -7.75
C VAL A 87 11.25 -7.74 -7.66
N VAL A 88 10.55 -7.82 -6.54
CA VAL A 88 9.42 -8.69 -6.26
C VAL A 88 8.19 -7.82 -6.14
N THR A 89 7.14 -8.16 -6.88
CA THR A 89 5.91 -7.37 -6.88
C THR A 89 4.67 -8.26 -7.01
N LEU A 90 3.51 -7.69 -6.69
CA LEU A 90 2.24 -8.39 -6.77
C LEU A 90 1.83 -8.63 -8.24
N PRO A 91 0.98 -9.64 -8.51
CA PRO A 91 0.37 -9.82 -9.83
C PRO A 91 -0.40 -8.58 -10.30
N GLY A 92 -0.60 -8.48 -11.62
CA GLY A 92 -1.30 -7.36 -12.25
C GLY A 92 -0.38 -6.24 -12.73
N SER A 93 -0.99 -5.10 -13.08
CA SER A 93 -0.31 -3.88 -13.52
C SER A 93 -0.23 -2.91 -12.36
N VAL A 94 0.82 -3.04 -11.54
CA VAL A 94 1.06 -2.19 -10.38
C VAL A 94 2.22 -1.21 -10.64
N PRO A 95 2.23 -0.03 -9.98
CA PRO A 95 3.26 1.00 -10.19
C PRO A 95 4.71 0.48 -10.19
N VAL A 96 5.07 -0.34 -9.18
CA VAL A 96 6.42 -0.91 -9.07
C VAL A 96 6.78 -1.78 -10.26
N LYS A 97 5.85 -2.61 -10.74
CA LYS A 97 6.08 -3.46 -11.93
C LYS A 97 6.35 -2.62 -13.17
N ARG A 98 5.54 -1.59 -13.39
CA ARG A 98 5.70 -0.67 -14.53
C ARG A 98 7.05 0.01 -14.49
N PHE A 99 7.44 0.55 -13.33
CA PHE A 99 8.74 1.20 -13.14
C PHE A 99 9.91 0.24 -13.39
N ALA A 100 9.85 -0.96 -12.84
CA ALA A 100 10.89 -1.98 -13.00
C ALA A 100 11.06 -2.40 -14.46
N GLN A 101 9.97 -2.58 -15.21
CA GLN A 101 10.01 -2.87 -16.65
C GLN A 101 10.66 -1.73 -17.45
N GLN A 102 10.29 -0.48 -17.17
CA GLN A 102 10.85 0.70 -17.83
C GLN A 102 12.36 0.84 -17.60
N ASN A 103 12.84 0.45 -16.41
CA ASN A 103 14.25 0.52 -16.02
C ASN A 103 15.02 -0.80 -16.21
N ARG A 104 14.41 -1.80 -16.88
CA ARG A 104 15.01 -3.11 -17.17
C ARG A 104 15.56 -3.82 -15.92
N LEU A 105 14.84 -3.74 -14.80
CA LEU A 105 15.16 -4.48 -13.58
C LEU A 105 14.62 -5.91 -13.67
N THR A 106 15.37 -6.87 -13.12
CA THR A 106 14.89 -8.26 -13.00
C THR A 106 13.66 -8.31 -12.12
N LEU A 107 12.58 -8.90 -12.63
CA LEU A 107 11.28 -8.96 -11.98
C LEU A 107 10.91 -10.39 -11.59
N HIS A 108 10.42 -10.53 -10.37
CA HIS A 108 9.88 -11.76 -9.81
C HIS A 108 8.42 -11.55 -9.41
N GLY A 109 7.58 -12.54 -9.71
CA GLY A 109 6.19 -12.55 -9.28
C GLY A 109 6.05 -13.07 -7.85
N TRP A 110 5.14 -12.48 -7.08
CA TRP A 110 4.69 -13.04 -5.82
C TRP A 110 3.57 -14.08 -6.04
N PRO A 111 3.56 -15.25 -5.35
CA PRO A 111 4.49 -15.68 -4.29
C PRO A 111 5.85 -16.16 -4.82
N LEU A 112 6.91 -15.87 -4.05
CA LEU A 112 8.25 -16.42 -4.32
C LEU A 112 8.36 -17.84 -3.77
N HIS A 113 8.57 -18.81 -4.66
CA HIS A 113 8.79 -20.22 -4.28
C HIS A 113 10.26 -20.49 -3.91
N ASP A 114 11.20 -19.87 -4.61
CA ASP A 114 12.62 -19.91 -4.27
C ASP A 114 13.28 -18.55 -4.57
N VAL A 115 14.30 -18.24 -3.79
CA VAL A 115 15.21 -17.11 -4.00
C VAL A 115 16.55 -17.74 -4.30
N THR A 116 16.86 -17.85 -5.58
CA THR A 116 18.05 -18.51 -6.11
C THR A 116 19.28 -17.59 -6.12
N GLY A 117 19.07 -16.27 -6.02
CA GLY A 117 20.13 -15.26 -5.93
C GLY A 117 20.74 -15.13 -4.53
N GLN A 118 22.00 -14.70 -4.48
CA GLN A 118 22.65 -14.28 -3.23
C GLN A 118 22.45 -12.78 -3.02
N PHE A 119 21.59 -12.43 -2.06
CA PHE A 119 21.30 -11.05 -1.68
C PHE A 119 21.86 -10.77 -0.28
N ASP A 120 22.33 -9.55 -0.06
CA ASP A 120 22.86 -9.13 1.24
C ASP A 120 21.76 -8.59 2.16
N VAL A 121 20.79 -7.87 1.59
CA VAL A 121 19.68 -7.27 2.33
C VAL A 121 18.41 -7.20 1.48
N GLY A 122 17.28 -7.50 2.09
CA GLY A 122 15.96 -7.29 1.48
C GLY A 122 15.42 -5.92 1.86
N VAL A 123 14.63 -5.31 0.97
CA VAL A 123 13.93 -4.05 1.26
C VAL A 123 12.46 -4.23 0.92
N VAL A 124 11.57 -4.06 1.89
CA VAL A 124 10.13 -4.07 1.68
C VAL A 124 9.57 -2.66 1.85
N VAL A 125 8.73 -2.24 0.91
CA VAL A 125 8.06 -0.94 0.94
C VAL A 125 6.65 -1.12 0.37
N SER A 126 5.62 -0.86 1.18
CA SER A 126 4.21 -0.96 0.77
C SER A 126 3.87 -2.18 -0.10
N PHE A 127 4.28 -3.36 0.36
CA PHE A 127 4.10 -4.62 -0.38
C PHE A 127 2.78 -5.32 -0.06
N GLY A 128 2.28 -5.18 1.17
CA GLY A 128 0.97 -5.69 1.57
C GLY A 128 0.89 -7.20 1.82
N CYS A 129 2.02 -7.93 1.81
CA CYS A 129 2.09 -9.36 2.15
C CYS A 129 3.06 -9.62 3.29
N LEU A 130 2.74 -10.62 4.12
CA LEU A 130 3.67 -11.15 5.12
C LEU A 130 4.77 -11.94 4.43
N LEU A 131 6.02 -11.69 4.83
CA LEU A 131 7.17 -12.48 4.41
C LEU A 131 7.40 -13.59 5.44
N ASN A 132 7.52 -14.82 4.97
CA ASN A 132 7.74 -15.96 5.84
C ASN A 132 9.18 -15.95 6.41
N GLU A 133 9.37 -16.64 7.53
CA GLU A 133 10.66 -16.66 8.23
C GLU A 133 11.78 -17.26 7.37
N ALA A 134 11.48 -18.31 6.59
CA ALA A 134 12.44 -18.96 5.71
C ALA A 134 13.03 -17.97 4.68
N LEU A 135 12.20 -17.09 4.12
CA LEU A 135 12.63 -16.03 3.22
C LEU A 135 13.44 -14.97 3.94
N ILE A 136 12.99 -14.51 5.11
CA ILE A 136 13.69 -13.48 5.91
C ILE A 136 15.12 -13.94 6.26
N LYS A 137 15.28 -15.21 6.66
CA LYS A 137 16.57 -15.80 7.04
C LYS A 137 17.57 -15.94 5.88
N LYS A 138 17.14 -15.78 4.63
CA LYS A 138 18.06 -15.80 3.47
C LYS A 138 18.92 -14.55 3.36
N PHE A 139 18.57 -13.46 4.03
CA PHE A 139 19.28 -12.19 3.96
C PHE A 139 20.20 -12.01 5.18
N PRO A 140 21.53 -11.93 4.99
CA PRO A 140 22.48 -11.72 6.08
C PRO A 140 22.18 -10.51 6.98
N HIS A 141 21.77 -9.39 6.38
CA HIS A 141 21.37 -8.17 7.11
C HIS A 141 19.85 -8.09 7.36
N GLY A 142 19.13 -9.18 7.08
CA GLY A 142 17.67 -9.27 7.19
C GLY A 142 16.94 -8.50 6.08
N ILE A 143 15.66 -8.21 6.34
CA ILE A 143 14.82 -7.43 5.44
C ILE A 143 14.40 -6.14 6.16
N LEU A 144 14.67 -4.99 5.55
CA LEU A 144 14.31 -3.67 6.05
C LEU A 144 12.93 -3.27 5.54
N ASN A 145 12.10 -2.63 6.37
CA ASN A 145 10.86 -1.97 5.94
C ASN A 145 11.00 -0.45 6.00
N VAL A 146 10.47 0.24 5.00
CA VAL A 146 10.24 1.69 5.03
C VAL A 146 8.81 1.94 5.49
N HIS A 147 8.65 2.31 6.77
CA HIS A 147 7.34 2.49 7.40
C HIS A 147 6.99 3.97 7.58
N PRO A 148 5.87 4.49 7.02
CA PRO A 148 5.54 5.92 7.06
C PRO A 148 4.84 6.35 8.35
N SER A 149 5.49 6.06 9.48
CA SER A 149 5.21 6.68 10.78
C SER A 149 6.46 6.69 11.67
N LEU A 150 6.37 7.36 12.81
CA LEU A 150 7.32 7.22 13.92
C LEU A 150 6.92 6.03 14.80
N LEU A 151 7.46 4.84 14.51
CA LEU A 151 7.25 3.65 15.34
C LEU A 151 7.75 3.91 16.78
N PRO A 152 7.04 3.40 17.81
CA PRO A 152 6.00 2.36 17.75
C PRO A 152 4.58 2.87 17.43
N ARG A 153 4.38 4.17 17.22
CA ARG A 153 3.07 4.72 16.86
C ARG A 153 2.71 4.34 15.42
N TRP A 154 1.46 3.94 15.22
CA TRP A 154 0.87 3.55 13.94
C TRP A 154 1.54 2.34 13.26
N ARG A 155 1.69 1.23 13.98
CA ARG A 155 1.96 -0.07 13.35
C ARG A 155 0.82 -0.47 12.42
N GLY A 156 1.10 -1.21 11.35
CA GLY A 156 0.07 -1.78 10.48
C GLY A 156 -0.12 -1.05 9.15
N PRO A 157 -1.16 -1.39 8.40
CA PRO A 157 -1.23 -1.13 6.96
C PRO A 157 -1.60 0.30 6.54
N ALA A 158 -2.07 1.18 7.44
CA ALA A 158 -2.59 2.50 7.04
C ALA A 158 -2.07 3.69 7.89
N PRO A 159 -0.78 3.77 8.26
CA PRO A 159 -0.28 4.76 9.21
C PRO A 159 -0.52 6.23 8.79
N VAL A 160 -0.36 6.55 7.51
CA VAL A 160 -0.56 7.91 6.98
C VAL A 160 -2.01 8.38 7.19
N PHE A 161 -2.97 7.50 6.95
CA PHE A 161 -4.39 7.78 7.16
C PHE A 161 -4.68 8.04 8.64
N HIS A 162 -4.18 7.17 9.51
CA HIS A 162 -4.43 7.29 10.95
C HIS A 162 -3.74 8.50 11.59
N THR A 163 -2.58 8.90 11.06
CA THR A 163 -1.91 10.16 11.41
C THR A 163 -2.85 11.35 11.20
N ILE A 164 -3.49 11.44 10.03
CA ILE A 164 -4.44 12.51 9.71
C ILE A 164 -5.74 12.39 10.54
N LEU A 165 -6.31 11.18 10.64
CA LEU A 165 -7.55 10.93 11.37
C LEU A 165 -7.47 11.39 12.83
N HIS A 166 -6.34 11.12 13.49
CA HIS A 166 -6.14 11.47 14.90
C HIS A 166 -5.59 12.88 15.09
N GLY A 167 -5.25 13.58 13.99
CA GLY A 167 -4.75 14.95 14.01
C GLY A 167 -3.38 15.07 14.66
N ASP A 168 -2.50 14.11 14.41
CA ASP A 168 -1.13 14.15 14.88
C ASP A 168 -0.43 15.37 14.28
N ALA A 169 0.18 16.21 15.11
CA ALA A 169 0.95 17.38 14.66
C ALA A 169 2.31 17.00 14.04
N VAL A 170 2.77 15.79 14.33
CA VAL A 170 4.08 15.28 13.93
C VAL A 170 3.95 13.81 13.55
N THR A 171 4.63 13.43 12.47
CA THR A 171 4.81 12.05 12.02
C THR A 171 6.25 11.87 11.54
N GLY A 172 6.51 10.88 10.70
CA GLY A 172 7.83 10.65 10.14
C GLY A 172 7.91 9.37 9.34
N VAL A 173 9.14 8.94 9.10
CA VAL A 173 9.43 7.64 8.50
C VAL A 173 10.37 6.87 9.42
N THR A 174 10.14 5.57 9.52
CA THR A 174 11.00 4.63 10.23
C THR A 174 11.58 3.61 9.25
N ILE A 175 12.89 3.41 9.30
CA ILE A 175 13.54 2.22 8.74
C ILE A 175 13.72 1.23 9.87
N MET A 176 13.10 0.06 9.74
CA MET A 176 13.17 -1.01 10.73
C MET A 176 13.49 -2.35 10.07
N GLN A 177 13.99 -3.32 10.83
CA GLN A 177 13.99 -4.70 10.38
C GLN A 177 12.61 -5.32 10.59
N ILE A 178 12.16 -6.17 9.66
CA ILE A 178 10.93 -6.93 9.85
C ILE A 178 11.18 -8.16 10.74
N ARG A 179 10.11 -8.63 11.38
CA ARG A 179 10.05 -9.92 12.07
C ARG A 179 9.05 -10.83 11.36
N PRO A 180 9.21 -12.17 11.43
CA PRO A 180 8.19 -13.08 10.92
C PRO A 180 6.89 -12.94 11.72
N HIS A 181 5.77 -13.33 11.11
CA HIS A 181 4.42 -13.42 11.71
C HIS A 181 3.75 -12.13 12.18
N ARG A 182 4.47 -11.02 12.36
CA ARG A 182 3.92 -9.74 12.86
C ARG A 182 4.42 -8.55 12.04
N PHE A 183 3.50 -7.67 11.66
CA PHE A 183 3.84 -6.41 10.99
C PHE A 183 4.37 -5.37 11.97
N ASP A 184 5.39 -4.63 11.56
CA ASP A 184 5.82 -3.36 12.17
C ASP A 184 6.24 -3.41 13.65
N VAL A 185 6.72 -4.57 14.11
CA VAL A 185 7.20 -4.78 15.49
C VAL A 185 8.70 -4.93 15.63
N GLY A 186 9.45 -5.00 14.53
CA GLY A 186 10.88 -5.26 14.59
C GLY A 186 11.72 -4.03 14.97
N PRO A 187 13.02 -4.22 15.23
CA PRO A 187 13.87 -3.17 15.76
C PRO A 187 14.05 -2.03 14.74
N VAL A 188 14.10 -0.81 15.27
CA VAL A 188 14.29 0.43 14.52
C VAL A 188 15.79 0.65 14.27
N LEU A 189 16.14 0.96 13.01
CA LEU A 189 17.49 1.29 12.59
C LEU A 189 17.66 2.81 12.43
N ASN A 190 16.65 3.46 11.88
CA ASN A 190 16.69 4.89 11.61
C ASN A 190 15.30 5.50 11.62
N GLN A 191 15.17 6.76 12.03
CA GLN A 191 13.91 7.50 12.05
C GLN A 191 14.13 8.95 11.68
N GLU A 192 13.18 9.51 10.95
CA GLU A 192 13.18 10.91 10.59
C GLU A 192 11.80 11.54 10.81
N LEU A 193 11.79 12.66 11.52
CA LEU A 193 10.59 13.39 11.89
C LEU A 193 10.09 14.27 10.73
N HIS A 194 8.77 14.45 10.67
CA HIS A 194 8.11 15.35 9.75
C HIS A 194 6.91 16.04 10.43
N PRO A 195 6.90 17.39 10.52
CA PRO A 195 5.70 18.13 10.94
C PRO A 195 4.54 17.88 9.98
N VAL A 196 3.34 17.64 10.51
CA VAL A 196 2.14 17.42 9.68
C VAL A 196 1.46 18.76 9.43
N PRO A 197 1.37 19.23 8.17
CA PRO A 197 0.64 20.47 7.87
C PRO A 197 -0.85 20.32 8.18
N GLN A 198 -1.46 21.34 8.80
CA GLN A 198 -2.83 21.25 9.32
C GLN A 198 -3.89 20.89 8.25
N SER A 199 -3.73 21.42 7.03
CA SER A 199 -4.66 21.20 5.91
C SER A 199 -4.28 20.01 5.02
N CYS A 200 -3.21 19.27 5.35
CA CYS A 200 -2.69 18.21 4.50
C CYS A 200 -3.68 17.05 4.40
N THR A 201 -3.83 16.49 3.19
CA THR A 201 -4.54 15.24 2.95
C THR A 201 -3.62 14.03 3.13
N ALA A 202 -4.19 12.84 3.31
CA ALA A 202 -3.38 11.63 3.41
C ALA A 202 -2.57 11.35 2.14
N ASP A 203 -3.08 11.68 0.95
CA ASP A 203 -2.33 11.47 -0.29
C ASP A 203 -1.15 12.45 -0.41
N GLN A 204 -1.35 13.72 -0.02
CA GLN A 204 -0.27 14.72 0.04
C GLN A 204 0.81 14.32 1.05
N LEU A 205 0.40 13.94 2.27
CA LEU A 205 1.33 13.49 3.31
C LEU A 205 2.06 12.21 2.87
N GLY A 206 1.34 11.27 2.27
CA GLY A 206 1.91 10.02 1.76
C GLY A 206 2.98 10.26 0.70
N ALA A 207 2.76 11.18 -0.24
CA ALA A 207 3.74 11.55 -1.26
C ALA A 207 5.02 12.14 -0.64
N VAL A 208 4.89 13.04 0.34
CA VAL A 208 6.05 13.63 1.05
C VAL A 208 6.82 12.57 1.83
N LEU A 209 6.12 11.69 2.55
CA LEU A 209 6.74 10.62 3.32
C LEU A 209 7.36 9.54 2.43
N ALA A 210 6.86 9.30 1.22
CA ALA A 210 7.46 8.37 0.26
C ALA A 210 8.86 8.84 -0.14
N VAL A 211 8.99 10.12 -0.50
CA VAL A 211 10.26 10.74 -0.87
C VAL A 211 11.21 10.77 0.33
N LYS A 212 10.73 11.18 1.51
CA LYS A 212 11.55 11.18 2.74
C LYS A 212 12.04 9.78 3.08
N GLY A 213 11.16 8.79 3.01
CA GLY A 213 11.50 7.40 3.29
C GLY A 213 12.51 6.80 2.32
N ALA A 214 12.43 7.17 1.05
CA ALA A 214 13.43 6.78 0.05
C ALA A 214 14.83 7.31 0.40
N HIS A 215 14.95 8.58 0.79
CA HIS A 215 16.23 9.17 1.20
C HIS A 215 16.75 8.53 2.49
N LEU A 216 15.88 8.38 3.50
CA LEU A 216 16.24 7.75 4.77
C LEU A 216 16.71 6.30 4.58
N LEU A 217 16.12 5.57 3.62
CA LEU A 217 16.55 4.23 3.24
C LEU A 217 17.97 4.24 2.66
N ILE A 218 18.26 5.15 1.71
CA ILE A 218 19.61 5.28 1.12
C ILE A 218 20.65 5.59 2.20
N ASP A 219 20.36 6.52 3.10
CA ASP A 219 21.29 6.88 4.18
C ASP A 219 21.50 5.74 5.18
N THR A 220 20.44 4.96 5.44
CA THR A 220 20.54 3.75 6.26
C THR A 220 21.41 2.69 5.56
N LEU A 221 21.27 2.50 4.25
CA LEU A 221 22.06 1.54 3.50
C LEU A 221 23.54 1.95 3.39
N LYS A 222 23.88 3.25 3.33
CA LYS A 222 25.28 3.73 3.35
C LYS A 222 26.03 3.29 4.62
N THR A 223 25.34 3.23 5.75
CA THR A 223 25.91 2.95 7.08
C THR A 223 25.31 1.70 7.73
N LEU A 224 24.83 0.76 6.91
CA LEU A 224 23.96 -0.33 7.38
C LEU A 224 24.56 -1.14 8.53
N SER A 225 25.83 -1.51 8.44
CA SER A 225 26.50 -2.33 9.47
C SER A 225 26.51 -1.65 10.85
N GLU A 226 26.76 -0.33 10.90
CA GLU A 226 26.69 0.47 12.12
C GLU A 226 25.24 0.62 12.61
N LYS A 227 24.29 0.87 11.71
CA LYS A 227 22.86 0.97 12.04
C LYS A 227 22.31 -0.36 12.57
N MET A 228 22.82 -1.47 12.07
CA MET A 228 22.49 -2.81 12.52
C MET A 228 23.00 -3.07 13.93
N GLU A 229 24.23 -2.68 14.24
CA GLU A 229 24.81 -2.79 15.59
C GLU A 229 24.04 -1.95 16.61
N ASN A 230 23.62 -0.74 16.21
CA ASN A 230 22.93 0.22 17.06
C ASN A 230 21.38 0.13 17.02
N ARG A 231 20.82 -0.91 16.39
CA ARG A 231 19.37 -1.07 16.25
C ARG A 231 18.68 -1.14 17.61
N ARG A 232 17.49 -0.56 17.71
CA ARG A 232 16.75 -0.47 18.98
C ARG A 232 15.44 -1.22 18.89
N GLU A 233 15.18 -2.11 19.85
CA GLU A 233 13.86 -2.73 19.95
C GLU A 233 12.80 -1.67 20.28
N GLN A 234 11.61 -1.84 19.70
CA GLN A 234 10.53 -0.89 19.91
C GLN A 234 9.97 -1.00 21.34
N SER A 235 9.72 0.15 21.96
CA SER A 235 8.98 0.20 23.22
C SER A 235 7.53 -0.28 23.04
N GLN A 236 6.96 -0.86 24.09
CA GLN A 236 5.52 -1.08 24.17
C GLN A 236 4.76 0.20 24.51
N THR A 237 5.42 1.14 25.20
CA THR A 237 4.83 2.44 25.52
C THR A 237 4.70 3.27 24.25
N GLY A 238 3.51 3.80 23.99
CA GLY A 238 3.20 4.57 22.78
C GLY A 238 2.90 3.73 21.53
N ALA A 239 2.90 2.41 21.64
CA ALA A 239 2.53 1.53 20.53
C ALA A 239 1.04 1.67 20.20
N THR A 240 0.73 1.99 18.94
CA THR A 240 -0.65 2.05 18.43
C THR A 240 -0.77 1.31 17.11
N PHE A 241 -2.00 0.95 16.72
CA PHE A 241 -2.28 0.23 15.49
C PHE A 241 -3.10 1.07 14.51
N ALA A 242 -2.71 1.04 13.24
CA ALA A 242 -3.31 1.73 12.11
C ALA A 242 -3.99 0.70 11.18
N PRO A 243 -5.20 0.22 11.51
CA PRO A 243 -5.92 -0.76 10.71
C PRO A 243 -6.23 -0.23 9.30
N LYS A 244 -6.44 -1.16 8.36
CA LYS A 244 -6.77 -0.84 6.97
C LYS A 244 -8.02 0.05 6.91
N ILE A 245 -7.97 1.09 6.08
CA ILE A 245 -9.13 1.95 5.82
C ILE A 245 -10.22 1.15 5.09
N THR A 246 -11.43 1.20 5.62
CA THR A 246 -12.59 0.48 5.08
C THR A 246 -13.71 1.45 4.73
N LYS A 247 -14.66 0.99 3.91
CA LYS A 247 -15.84 1.80 3.57
C LYS A 247 -16.62 2.19 4.82
N SER A 248 -16.77 1.32 5.82
CA SER A 248 -17.56 1.60 7.03
C SER A 248 -17.07 2.84 7.78
N MET A 249 -15.77 3.15 7.74
CA MET A 249 -15.23 4.37 8.35
C MET A 249 -15.76 5.66 7.73
N SER A 250 -16.32 5.62 6.51
CA SER A 250 -16.80 6.82 5.82
C SER A 250 -18.19 7.29 6.26
N TRP A 251 -18.86 6.57 7.15
CA TRP A 251 -20.11 7.04 7.74
C TRP A 251 -19.84 8.19 8.70
N VAL A 252 -20.45 9.34 8.44
CA VAL A 252 -20.42 10.48 9.35
C VAL A 252 -21.38 10.21 10.51
N LEU A 253 -20.89 10.40 11.73
CA LEU A 253 -21.64 10.32 12.97
C LEU A 253 -21.88 11.75 13.48
N TRP A 254 -22.92 12.40 12.96
CA TRP A 254 -23.21 13.82 13.17
C TRP A 254 -23.31 14.21 14.65
N GLU A 255 -23.88 13.33 15.49
CA GLU A 255 -24.07 13.56 16.92
C GLU A 255 -22.77 13.44 17.71
N GLU A 256 -21.80 12.68 17.21
CA GLU A 256 -20.58 12.32 17.93
C GLU A 256 -19.35 13.09 17.45
N GLN A 257 -19.33 13.44 16.17
CA GLN A 257 -18.18 14.06 15.51
C GLN A 257 -18.27 15.58 15.48
N THR A 258 -17.16 16.23 15.82
CA THR A 258 -16.97 17.67 15.65
C THR A 258 -16.66 18.04 14.20
N CYS A 259 -16.75 19.32 13.85
CA CYS A 259 -16.32 19.85 12.55
C CYS A 259 -14.89 19.38 12.22
N ASP A 260 -13.97 19.47 13.18
CA ASP A 260 -12.56 19.11 12.99
C ASP A 260 -12.38 17.60 12.77
N GLN A 261 -13.19 16.77 13.44
CA GLN A 261 -13.15 15.31 13.24
C GLN A 261 -13.68 14.93 11.85
N ILE A 262 -14.74 15.59 11.38
CA ILE A 262 -15.27 15.37 10.02
C ILE A 262 -14.28 15.86 8.96
N ASP A 263 -13.63 17.01 9.20
CA ASP A 263 -12.58 17.54 8.33
C ASP A 263 -11.38 16.59 8.23
N ARG A 264 -10.87 16.10 9.37
CA ARG A 264 -9.80 15.08 9.40
C ARG A 264 -10.22 13.80 8.69
N LEU A 265 -11.46 13.35 8.90
CA LEU A 265 -12.00 12.18 8.20
C LEU A 265 -12.00 12.41 6.69
N TYR A 266 -12.49 13.56 6.22
CA TYR A 266 -12.48 13.92 4.81
C TYR A 266 -11.05 13.96 4.24
N ARG A 267 -10.12 14.66 4.90
CA ARG A 267 -8.73 14.75 4.45
C ARG A 267 -7.99 13.42 4.47
N ALA A 268 -8.35 12.53 5.39
CA ALA A 268 -7.77 11.20 5.47
C ALA A 268 -8.27 10.30 4.34
N ILE A 269 -9.59 10.18 4.14
CA ILE A 269 -10.14 9.10 3.29
C ILE A 269 -10.91 9.60 2.06
N GLY A 270 -11.24 10.88 1.98
CA GLY A 270 -12.21 11.44 1.02
C GLY A 270 -11.84 11.27 -0.44
N SER A 271 -10.54 11.24 -0.77
CA SER A 271 -10.05 10.98 -2.13
C SER A 271 -10.30 9.54 -2.59
N ARG A 272 -10.42 8.60 -1.65
CA ARG A 272 -10.59 7.15 -1.92
C ARG A 272 -12.01 6.67 -1.65
N ILE A 273 -12.63 7.21 -0.62
CA ILE A 273 -13.93 6.81 -0.11
C ILE A 273 -14.69 8.08 0.28
N ALA A 274 -15.68 8.46 -0.53
CA ALA A 274 -16.56 9.57 -0.20
C ALA A 274 -17.23 9.34 1.17
N LEU A 275 -17.36 10.41 1.93
CA LEU A 275 -18.11 10.40 3.18
C LEU A 275 -19.57 10.09 2.91
N ARG A 276 -20.24 9.45 3.86
CA ARG A 276 -21.58 8.92 3.70
C ARG A 276 -22.46 9.29 4.87
N THR A 277 -23.72 9.50 4.55
CA THR A 277 -24.81 9.68 5.50
C THR A 277 -26.05 8.99 4.96
N THR A 278 -27.14 9.00 5.70
CA THR A 278 -28.45 8.55 5.20
C THR A 278 -29.43 9.70 5.10
N TRP A 279 -30.29 9.65 4.08
CA TRP A 279 -31.43 10.53 3.89
C TRP A 279 -32.62 9.67 3.51
N ASP A 280 -33.67 9.66 4.34
CA ASP A 280 -34.85 8.83 4.11
C ASP A 280 -34.50 7.34 3.88
N GLY A 281 -33.69 6.78 4.78
CA GLY A 281 -33.22 5.39 4.70
C GLY A 281 -32.25 5.09 3.54
N ARG A 282 -31.99 6.04 2.64
CA ARG A 282 -31.11 5.86 1.48
C ARG A 282 -29.72 6.38 1.77
N THR A 283 -28.71 5.69 1.25
CA THR A 283 -27.32 6.14 1.36
C THR A 283 -27.08 7.35 0.47
N VAL A 284 -26.54 8.40 1.07
CA VAL A 284 -26.06 9.60 0.38
C VAL A 284 -24.54 9.63 0.50
N LYS A 285 -23.83 9.84 -0.62
CA LYS A 285 -22.42 10.23 -0.57
C LYS A 285 -22.33 11.75 -0.56
N LEU A 286 -21.54 12.27 0.34
CA LEU A 286 -21.25 13.69 0.50
C LEU A 286 -20.05 14.02 -0.38
N LEU A 287 -20.18 15.03 -1.23
CA LEU A 287 -19.17 15.40 -2.23
C LEU A 287 -18.74 16.84 -2.01
N GLU A 288 -17.51 17.15 -2.45
CA GLU A 288 -17.02 18.53 -2.50
C GLU A 288 -17.15 19.24 -1.13
N PHE A 289 -16.47 18.66 -0.14
CA PHE A 289 -16.45 19.18 1.23
C PHE A 289 -15.79 20.56 1.28
N VAL A 290 -16.39 21.45 2.06
CA VAL A 290 -16.00 22.86 2.17
C VAL A 290 -15.36 23.18 3.52
N GLY A 291 -15.42 22.26 4.49
CA GLY A 291 -14.95 22.51 5.86
C GLY A 291 -16.03 23.10 6.75
N ARG A 292 -15.62 23.74 7.84
CA ARG A 292 -16.53 24.40 8.80
C ARG A 292 -17.26 25.57 8.13
N CYS A 293 -18.57 25.63 8.34
CA CYS A 293 -19.42 26.72 7.88
C CYS A 293 -19.88 27.58 9.05
N HIS A 294 -20.05 28.88 8.79
CA HIS A 294 -20.70 29.79 9.71
C HIS A 294 -22.14 30.00 9.20
N ILE A 295 -23.12 29.80 10.09
CA ILE A 295 -24.53 30.07 9.81
C ILE A 295 -24.93 31.32 10.60
N SER A 296 -25.67 32.21 9.96
CA SER A 296 -26.07 33.49 10.57
C SER A 296 -27.03 33.27 11.75
N LEU A 297 -26.81 34.03 12.83
CA LEU A 297 -27.52 33.93 14.11
C LEU A 297 -29.05 34.10 14.01
N ALA A 298 -29.55 34.66 12.90
CA ALA A 298 -31.00 34.80 12.66
C ALA A 298 -31.73 33.44 12.54
N ASP A 299 -31.01 32.38 12.18
CA ASP A 299 -31.52 31.00 12.11
C ASP A 299 -31.45 30.24 13.46
N GLU A 300 -30.82 30.81 14.50
CA GLU A 300 -30.63 30.17 15.81
C GLU A 300 -31.90 30.06 16.69
N ARG A 301 -33.06 30.54 16.21
CA ARG A 301 -34.33 30.47 16.95
C ARG A 301 -34.74 29.03 17.31
N ARG A 302 -34.09 28.02 16.72
CA ARG A 302 -34.00 26.65 17.23
C ARG A 302 -32.53 26.24 17.27
N LYS A 303 -32.06 25.72 18.41
CA LYS A 303 -30.78 24.99 18.46
C LYS A 303 -30.93 23.78 17.52
N PRO A 304 -30.25 23.76 16.36
CA PRO A 304 -30.45 22.71 15.38
C PRO A 304 -29.87 21.41 15.92
N ASP A 305 -30.60 20.31 15.76
CA ASP A 305 -30.06 19.00 16.11
C ASP A 305 -29.00 18.59 15.10
N PRO A 306 -27.97 17.82 15.51
CA PRO A 306 -27.04 17.21 14.56
C PRO A 306 -27.76 16.47 13.43
N GLY A 307 -27.22 16.59 12.22
CA GLY A 307 -27.85 16.10 10.99
C GLY A 307 -28.81 17.08 10.32
N SER A 308 -29.19 18.19 10.99
CA SER A 308 -29.98 19.26 10.36
C SER A 308 -29.25 19.84 9.16
N VAL A 309 -29.96 20.04 8.05
CA VAL A 309 -29.39 20.54 6.80
C VAL A 309 -29.96 21.92 6.50
N SER A 310 -29.08 22.88 6.22
CA SER A 310 -29.41 24.25 5.81
C SER A 310 -28.74 24.58 4.48
N TYR A 311 -29.49 25.14 3.54
CA TYR A 311 -28.94 25.60 2.27
C TYR A 311 -28.49 27.05 2.39
N GLN A 312 -27.21 27.28 2.13
CA GLN A 312 -26.58 28.60 2.15
C GLN A 312 -26.51 29.13 0.72
N LYS A 313 -27.46 29.99 0.34
CA LYS A 313 -27.66 30.46 -1.04
C LYS A 313 -26.46 31.23 -1.59
N GLU A 314 -25.86 32.09 -0.77
CA GLU A 314 -24.77 32.98 -1.15
C GLU A 314 -23.51 32.20 -1.55
N SER A 315 -23.28 31.08 -0.88
CA SER A 315 -22.13 30.21 -1.15
C SER A 315 -22.48 29.00 -2.00
N ASP A 316 -23.75 28.73 -2.29
CA ASP A 316 -24.24 27.47 -2.86
C ASP A 316 -23.70 26.24 -2.08
N THR A 317 -24.02 26.17 -0.78
CA THR A 317 -23.52 25.11 0.11
C THR A 317 -24.65 24.46 0.90
N LEU A 318 -24.62 23.13 1.01
CA LEU A 318 -25.40 22.41 2.01
C LEU A 318 -24.58 22.38 3.31
N ALA A 319 -24.97 23.21 4.26
CA ALA A 319 -24.43 23.17 5.61
C ALA A 319 -25.16 22.10 6.42
N VAL A 320 -24.42 21.24 7.09
CA VAL A 320 -24.95 20.17 7.93
C VAL A 320 -24.48 20.35 9.36
N CYS A 321 -25.42 20.38 10.30
CA CYS A 321 -25.13 20.52 11.71
C CYS A 321 -24.49 19.23 12.22
N CYS A 322 -23.43 19.35 13.00
CA CYS A 322 -22.74 18.26 13.70
C CYS A 322 -22.62 18.63 15.19
N LYS A 323 -21.85 17.87 15.95
CA LYS A 323 -21.79 17.99 17.42
C LYS A 323 -21.49 19.40 17.94
N ASP A 324 -20.61 20.14 17.28
CA ASP A 324 -20.09 21.43 17.75
C ASP A 324 -20.22 22.58 16.74
N GLY A 325 -20.94 22.38 15.64
CA GLY A 325 -21.06 23.41 14.60
C GLY A 325 -21.64 22.89 13.29
N TRP A 326 -21.25 23.52 12.19
CA TRP A 326 -21.74 23.20 10.85
C TRP A 326 -20.59 22.90 9.90
N VAL A 327 -20.79 21.94 9.01
CA VAL A 327 -19.85 21.63 7.92
C VAL A 327 -20.53 21.64 6.56
N GLY A 328 -19.81 22.02 5.51
CA GLY A 328 -20.36 22.30 4.20
C GLY A 328 -20.03 21.26 3.13
N PHE A 329 -20.96 21.07 2.19
CA PHE A 329 -20.77 20.27 0.97
C PHE A 329 -21.40 20.99 -0.23
N LYS A 330 -20.72 20.99 -1.38
CA LYS A 330 -21.27 21.59 -2.63
C LYS A 330 -22.20 20.66 -3.39
N ALA A 331 -22.07 19.35 -3.16
CA ALA A 331 -22.87 18.37 -3.87
C ALA A 331 -23.09 17.10 -3.03
N VAL A 332 -24.10 16.34 -3.44
CA VAL A 332 -24.36 15.00 -2.91
C VAL A 332 -24.65 14.02 -4.03
N LEU A 333 -24.37 12.75 -3.79
CA LEU A 333 -24.80 11.64 -4.63
C LEU A 333 -25.85 10.81 -3.88
N LEU A 334 -27.09 10.89 -4.35
CA LEU A 334 -28.18 10.01 -3.89
C LEU A 334 -28.50 8.96 -4.97
N LYS A 335 -29.35 9.32 -5.95
CA LYS A 335 -29.58 8.54 -7.18
C LYS A 335 -28.76 9.06 -8.36
N LYS A 336 -28.58 10.38 -8.40
CA LYS A 336 -27.74 11.13 -9.32
C LYS A 336 -26.95 12.16 -8.53
N ARG A 337 -25.91 12.74 -9.14
CA ARG A 337 -25.23 13.89 -8.55
C ARG A 337 -26.22 15.06 -8.51
N LEU A 338 -26.33 15.70 -7.35
CA LEU A 338 -27.17 16.87 -7.11
C LEU A 338 -26.25 17.96 -6.56
N THR A 339 -26.33 19.17 -7.13
CA THR A 339 -25.73 20.35 -6.50
C THR A 339 -26.44 20.69 -5.20
N ALA A 340 -25.87 21.58 -4.39
CA ALA A 340 -26.51 22.09 -3.19
C ALA A 340 -27.89 22.70 -3.50
N ALA A 341 -27.98 23.54 -4.54
CA ALA A 341 -29.23 24.09 -5.05
C ALA A 341 -30.24 23.01 -5.50
N ASP A 342 -29.81 22.00 -6.26
CA ASP A 342 -30.69 20.92 -6.72
C ASP A 342 -31.26 20.12 -5.55
N PHE A 343 -30.43 19.82 -4.54
CA PHE A 343 -30.87 19.12 -3.35
C PHE A 343 -31.87 19.97 -2.55
N TYR A 344 -31.60 21.26 -2.41
CA TYR A 344 -32.52 22.18 -1.75
C TYR A 344 -33.89 22.21 -2.44
N ASN A 345 -33.91 22.44 -3.76
CA ASN A 345 -35.14 22.52 -4.54
C ASN A 345 -35.95 21.21 -4.52
N GLY A 346 -35.26 20.06 -4.52
CA GLY A 346 -35.90 18.75 -4.57
C GLY A 346 -36.31 18.17 -3.21
N TYR A 347 -35.67 18.57 -2.11
CA TYR A 347 -35.78 17.86 -0.82
C TYR A 347 -35.94 18.77 0.42
N LEU A 348 -35.55 20.05 0.36
CA LEU A 348 -35.59 20.96 1.52
C LEU A 348 -36.58 22.11 1.37
N HIS A 349 -36.97 22.48 0.15
CA HIS A 349 -37.86 23.61 -0.09
C HIS A 349 -39.21 23.46 0.64
N GLN A 350 -39.78 24.56 1.14
CA GLN A 350 -40.98 24.56 1.99
C GLN A 350 -42.19 23.86 1.37
N SER A 351 -42.33 23.90 0.04
CA SER A 351 -43.38 23.18 -0.69
C SER A 351 -43.26 21.65 -0.58
N VAL A 352 -42.04 21.14 -0.38
CA VAL A 352 -41.72 19.72 -0.18
C VAL A 352 -41.81 19.36 1.31
N GLN A 353 -41.47 20.29 2.21
CA GLN A 353 -41.59 20.05 3.66
C GLN A 353 -43.04 19.95 4.16
N LYS A 354 -44.00 20.56 3.46
CA LYS A 354 -45.44 20.44 3.79
C LYS A 354 -45.99 19.02 3.63
N SER A 355 -45.40 18.20 2.76
CA SER A 355 -45.72 16.78 2.68
C SER A 355 -44.87 15.94 3.65
N TRP A 356 -43.62 16.32 3.88
CA TRP A 356 -42.64 15.56 4.68
C TRP A 356 -41.89 16.46 5.69
N PRO A 357 -42.26 16.43 6.99
CA PRO A 357 -41.66 17.33 7.97
C PRO A 357 -40.21 16.92 8.31
N GLY A 358 -39.24 17.73 7.86
CA GLY A 358 -37.88 17.78 8.41
C GLY A 358 -36.98 16.59 8.06
N GLY A 359 -36.57 16.49 6.80
CA GLY A 359 -35.49 15.56 6.43
C GLY A 359 -34.16 15.98 7.07
N LYS A 360 -33.53 15.07 7.81
CA LYS A 360 -32.19 15.22 8.37
C LYS A 360 -31.24 14.22 7.72
N PHE A 361 -29.97 14.57 7.66
CA PHE A 361 -28.92 13.58 7.48
C PHE A 361 -28.76 12.78 8.75
N VAL A 362 -28.91 11.46 8.64
CA VAL A 362 -28.91 10.56 9.79
C VAL A 362 -27.63 9.74 9.78
N SER A 363 -27.00 9.71 10.95
CA SER A 363 -25.87 8.84 11.26
C SER A 363 -26.30 7.39 11.16
N ARG A 364 -25.65 6.63 10.27
CA ARG A 364 -25.77 5.18 10.33
C ARG A 364 -24.82 4.71 11.42
N LYS A 365 -25.35 4.41 12.61
CA LYS A 365 -24.59 3.65 13.60
C LYS A 365 -24.24 2.32 12.94
N THR A 366 -22.99 2.18 12.53
CA THR A 366 -22.44 0.85 12.27
C THR A 366 -22.54 0.13 13.60
N GLU A 367 -23.29 -0.97 13.65
CA GLU A 367 -23.00 -2.02 14.61
C GLU A 367 -21.52 -2.36 14.39
N LEU A 368 -20.67 -1.74 15.19
CA LEU A 368 -19.36 -2.31 15.47
C LEU A 368 -19.71 -3.63 16.13
N ARG A 369 -19.89 -4.68 15.33
CA ARG A 369 -19.62 -6.01 15.82
C ARG A 369 -18.19 -5.91 16.31
N GLN A 370 -18.06 -5.81 17.63
CA GLN A 370 -16.91 -6.38 18.30
C GLN A 370 -16.88 -7.81 17.77
N ASP A 371 -16.05 -8.07 16.77
CA ASP A 371 -15.43 -9.39 16.68
C ASP A 371 -14.63 -9.49 17.98
N GLY A 372 -15.34 -9.95 19.01
CA GLY A 372 -14.78 -10.30 20.29
C GLY A 372 -13.64 -11.24 20.01
N GLY A 373 -12.52 -11.00 20.69
CA GLY A 373 -11.43 -11.95 20.75
C GLY A 373 -11.99 -13.33 21.08
N ARG A 374 -12.02 -14.20 20.09
CA ARG A 374 -11.87 -15.63 20.32
C ARG A 374 -10.40 -15.91 20.11
N GLY A 375 -9.78 -16.36 21.19
CA GLY A 375 -8.35 -16.63 21.27
C GLY A 375 -7.89 -17.54 20.14
N LEU A 376 -6.70 -17.25 19.63
CA LEU A 376 -5.79 -18.31 19.24
C LEU A 376 -5.00 -18.68 20.50
N ASP A 377 -5.66 -19.45 21.37
CA ASP A 377 -4.95 -20.44 22.16
C ASP A 377 -4.66 -21.64 21.24
N SER A 378 -3.41 -22.07 21.25
CA SER A 378 -2.93 -23.41 20.91
C SER A 378 -3.53 -24.11 19.66
N VAL A 379 -2.82 -24.02 18.54
CA VAL A 379 -2.57 -25.20 17.71
C VAL A 379 -1.11 -25.12 17.25
N THR A 380 -0.39 -26.19 17.58
CA THR A 380 1.02 -26.54 17.33
C THR A 380 1.64 -26.05 16.03
#